data_AF-A0A0V0Q281-F1
#
_entry.id   AF-A0A0V0Q281-F1
#
_cell.length_a   1.000
_cell.length_b   1.000
_cell.length_c   1.000
_cell.angle_alpha   90.00
_cell.angle_beta   90.00
_cell.angle_gamma   90.00
#
_symmetry.space_group_name_H-M   'P 1'
#
loop_
_entity.id
_entity.type
_entity.pdbx_description
1 polymer ?
#
loop_
_entity_poly.entity_id
_entity_poly.type
_entity_poly.pdbx_seq_one_letter_code
_entity_poly.pdbx_strand_id
1 'polypeptide(L)'
;MTHYGNVAEAWVASYTGLPFDADNPLMLQAALMLIAHQYEAREAVTFASAYQLPFGVTDLLSGIKRQVVGYVPEVEASTNG
;
A
#
# COMPACT_ATOMS: atom_id res chain seq x y z
N MET A 1 14.23 11.54 -10.21
CA MET A 1 13.12 11.71 -9.23
C MET A 1 12.22 10.47 -9.24
N THR A 2 12.78 9.28 -8.94
CA THR A 2 12.06 7.99 -8.98
C THR A 2 11.76 7.43 -7.59
N HIS A 3 12.45 7.92 -6.55
CA HIS A 3 12.38 7.36 -5.21
C HIS A 3 10.97 7.43 -4.58
N TYR A 4 10.30 8.59 -4.61
CA TYR A 4 8.96 8.73 -4.02
C TYR A 4 7.88 7.94 -4.77
N GLY A 5 8.04 7.75 -6.09
CA GLY A 5 7.18 6.87 -6.88
C GLY A 5 7.28 5.44 -6.38
N ASN A 6 8.51 4.90 -6.34
CA ASN A 6 8.75 3.54 -5.86
C ASN A 6 8.22 3.30 -4.43
N VAL A 7 8.38 4.28 -3.54
CA VAL A 7 7.85 4.19 -2.16
C VAL A 7 6.32 4.16 -2.15
N ALA A 8 5.67 5.01 -2.94
CA ALA A 8 4.21 5.06 -3.02
C ALA A 8 3.63 3.75 -3.60
N GLU A 9 4.22 3.24 -4.67
CA GLU A 9 3.84 1.96 -5.29
C GLU A 9 3.97 0.79 -4.31
N ALA A 10 5.10 0.72 -3.59
CA ALA A 10 5.33 -0.31 -2.58
C ALA A 10 4.32 -0.23 -1.43
N TRP A 11 3.97 0.98 -0.99
CA TRP A 11 2.96 1.19 0.04
C TRP A 11 1.58 0.71 -0.41
N VAL A 12 1.16 1.04 -1.64
CA VAL A 12 -0.13 0.60 -2.21
C VAL A 12 -0.19 -0.92 -2.33
N ALA A 13 0.90 -1.55 -2.80
CA ALA A 13 1.00 -3.01 -2.89
C ALA A 13 0.89 -3.67 -1.50
N SER A 14 1.57 -3.11 -0.50
CA SER A 14 1.50 -3.60 0.88
C SER A 14 0.10 -3.47 1.48
N TYR A 15 -0.56 -2.32 1.29
CA TYR A 15 -1.90 -2.09 1.85
C TYR A 15 -2.95 -3.02 1.22
N THR A 16 -2.89 -3.22 -0.09
CA THR A 16 -3.87 -4.03 -0.84
C THR A 16 -3.59 -5.52 -0.77
N GLY A 17 -2.34 -5.93 -0.52
CA GLY A 17 -1.92 -7.33 -0.63
C GLY A 17 -1.89 -7.83 -2.08
N LEU A 18 -1.77 -6.92 -3.05
CA LEU A 18 -1.71 -7.18 -4.49
C LEU A 18 -0.45 -6.53 -5.07
N PRO A 19 0.12 -7.06 -6.18
CA PRO A 19 1.13 -6.32 -6.95
C PRO A 19 0.56 -4.97 -7.39
N PHE A 20 1.40 -3.94 -7.41
CA PHE A 20 1.01 -2.64 -7.94
C PHE A 20 0.74 -2.75 -9.44
N ASP A 21 -0.39 -2.19 -9.88
CA ASP A 21 -0.82 -2.13 -11.28
C ASP A 21 -1.13 -0.69 -11.65
N ALA A 22 -0.34 -0.11 -12.57
CA ALA A 22 -0.51 1.26 -13.02
C ALA A 22 -1.73 1.43 -13.95
N ASP A 23 -2.24 0.34 -14.56
CA ASP A 23 -3.46 0.36 -15.36
C ASP A 23 -4.71 0.30 -14.47
N ASN A 24 -4.56 -0.02 -13.19
CA ASN A 24 -5.63 0.08 -12.20
C ASN A 24 -5.77 1.53 -11.71
N PRO A 25 -6.87 2.24 -12.06
CA PRO A 25 -7.00 3.67 -11.77
C PRO A 25 -7.04 3.97 -10.26
N LEU A 26 -7.51 3.04 -9.42
CA LEU A 26 -7.55 3.22 -7.97
C LEU A 26 -6.14 3.17 -7.37
N MET A 27 -5.32 2.21 -7.82
CA MET A 27 -3.93 2.09 -7.38
C MET A 27 -3.09 3.27 -7.84
N LEU A 28 -3.23 3.66 -9.12
CA LEU A 28 -2.50 4.80 -9.67
C LEU A 28 -2.87 6.10 -8.95
N GLN A 29 -4.16 6.35 -8.73
CA GLN A 29 -4.61 7.56 -8.04
C GLN A 29 -4.10 7.62 -6.59
N ALA A 30 -4.13 6.49 -5.86
CA ALA A 30 -3.58 6.41 -4.51
C ALA A 30 -2.06 6.70 -4.49
N ALA A 31 -1.31 6.15 -5.43
CA ALA A 31 0.13 6.39 -5.54
C ALA A 31 0.42 7.87 -5.82
N LEU A 32 -0.32 8.52 -6.72
CA LEU A 32 -0.16 9.96 -7.01
C LEU A 32 -0.45 10.85 -5.80
N MET A 33 -1.48 10.52 -5.01
CA MET A 33 -1.79 11.26 -3.77
C MET A 33 -0.67 11.12 -2.74
N LEU A 34 -0.09 9.92 -2.58
CA LEU A 34 1.05 9.68 -1.69
C LEU A 34 2.31 10.42 -2.15
N ILE A 35 2.57 10.45 -3.46
CA ILE A 35 3.69 11.20 -4.03
C ILE A 35 3.50 12.69 -3.73
N ALA A 36 2.34 13.26 -4.06
CA ALA A 36 2.03 14.68 -3.80
C ALA A 36 2.24 15.04 -2.32
N HIS A 37 1.73 14.20 -1.42
CA HIS A 37 1.89 14.41 0.02
C HIS A 37 3.33 14.39 0.49
N GLN A 38 4.17 13.47 -0.01
CA GLN A 38 5.60 13.44 0.31
C GLN A 38 6.36 14.67 -0.22
N TYR A 39 5.89 15.25 -1.34
CA TYR A 39 6.46 16.49 -1.85
C TYR A 39 6.08 17.71 -1.01
N GLU A 40 4.86 17.76 -0.48
CA GLU A 40 4.35 18.85 0.35
C GLU A 40 4.86 18.76 1.81
N ALA A 41 4.82 17.58 2.42
CA ALA A 41 5.16 17.33 3.81
C ALA A 41 6.60 16.81 3.95
N ARG A 42 7.59 17.68 3.69
CA ARG A 42 9.02 17.31 3.74
C ARG A 42 9.66 17.36 5.13
N GLU A 43 9.07 18.11 6.06
CA GLU A 43 9.52 18.13 7.45
C GLU A 43 8.48 17.49 8.35
N ALA A 44 8.90 16.50 9.13
CA ALA A 44 8.11 15.90 10.21
C ALA A 44 7.83 16.89 11.37
N VAL A 45 8.22 18.16 11.25
CA VAL A 45 7.89 19.27 12.17
C VAL A 45 6.51 19.84 11.81
N THR A 46 5.54 18.96 11.63
CA THR A 46 4.13 19.35 11.59
C THR A 46 3.55 19.01 12.95
N PHE A 47 2.69 19.85 13.54
CA PHE A 47 1.93 19.48 14.76
C PHE A 47 0.95 18.32 14.54
N ALA A 48 0.94 17.74 13.34
CA ALA A 48 0.19 16.58 12.93
C ALA A 48 1.00 15.29 13.13
N SER A 49 0.33 14.15 13.10
CA SER A 49 0.99 12.85 13.21
C SER A 49 1.95 12.62 12.03
N ALA A 50 3.18 12.19 12.31
CA ALA A 50 4.14 11.77 11.28
C ALA A 50 3.67 10.53 10.48
N TYR A 51 2.62 9.85 10.95
CA TYR A 51 1.98 8.72 10.26
C TYR A 51 0.73 9.12 9.48
N GLN A 52 0.46 10.41 9.32
CA GLN A 52 -0.73 10.87 8.63
C GLN A 52 -0.64 10.56 7.15
N LEU A 53 -1.57 9.74 6.67
CA LEU A 53 -1.76 9.48 5.24
C LEU A 53 -2.63 10.58 4.62
N PRO A 54 -2.53 10.80 3.30
CA PRO A 54 -3.46 11.67 2.60
C PRO A 54 -4.89 11.16 2.80
N PHE A 55 -5.80 12.09 3.05
CA PHE A 55 -7.20 11.77 3.30
C PHE A 55 -7.80 10.92 2.17
N GLY A 56 -8.53 9.86 2.53
CA GLY A 56 -9.26 9.01 1.57
C GLY A 56 -8.42 7.97 0.82
N VAL A 57 -7.09 7.91 0.99
CA VAL A 57 -6.26 6.90 0.31
C VAL A 57 -6.65 5.47 0.71
N THR A 58 -6.89 5.23 1.99
CA THR A 58 -7.30 3.91 2.48
C THR A 58 -8.71 3.56 2.04
N ASP A 59 -9.62 4.53 2.02
CA ASP A 59 -11.01 4.32 1.61
C ASP A 59 -11.09 3.97 0.13
N LEU A 60 -10.31 4.67 -0.70
CA LEU A 60 -10.17 4.43 -2.13
C LEU A 60 -9.70 3.00 -2.44
N LEU A 61 -8.75 2.48 -1.64
CA LEU A 61 -8.17 1.15 -1.84
C LEU A 61 -8.93 0.03 -1.12
N SER A 62 -9.82 0.36 -0.19
CA SER A 62 -10.50 -0.63 0.68
C SER A 62 -11.25 -1.70 -0.11
N GLY A 63 -11.89 -1.32 -1.23
CA GLY A 63 -12.68 -2.23 -2.06
C GLY A 63 -11.87 -3.23 -2.87
N ILE A 64 -10.57 -2.98 -3.10
CA ILE A 64 -9.69 -3.87 -3.87
C ILE A 64 -8.67 -4.60 -2.99
N LYS A 65 -8.67 -4.32 -1.68
CA LYS A 65 -7.79 -4.97 -0.73
C LYS A 65 -8.14 -6.46 -0.62
N ARG A 66 -7.14 -7.32 -0.86
CA ARG A 66 -7.27 -8.76 -0.65
C ARG A 66 -7.55 -9.04 0.83
N GLN A 67 -8.72 -9.59 1.11
CA GLN A 67 -9.08 -10.05 2.44
C GLN A 67 -8.53 -11.46 2.66
N VAL A 68 -7.63 -11.62 3.63
CA VAL A 68 -7.18 -12.94 4.08
C VAL A 68 -8.07 -13.36 5.24
N VAL A 69 -9.01 -14.27 4.98
CA VAL A 69 -10.03 -14.71 5.98
C VAL A 69 -9.61 -15.98 6.74
N GLY A 70 -8.38 -16.46 6.54
CA GLY A 70 -7.85 -17.59 7.31
C GLY A 70 -6.47 -18.03 6.83
N TYR A 71 -5.68 -18.58 7.76
CA TYR A 71 -4.41 -19.24 7.46
C TYR A 71 -4.65 -20.74 7.27
N VAL A 72 -4.25 -21.29 6.12
CA VAL A 72 -4.18 -22.74 5.91
C VAL A 72 -2.72 -23.15 6.00
N PRO A 73 -2.29 -23.90 7.02
CA PRO A 73 -0.92 -24.39 7.10
C PRO A 73 -0.60 -25.31 5.92
N GLU A 74 0.61 -25.19 5.39
CA GLU A 74 1.13 -26.11 4.38
C GLU A 74 1.24 -27.52 4.99
N VAL A 75 0.62 -28.50 4.34
CA VAL A 75 0.67 -29.89 4.79
C VAL A 75 2.07 -30.41 4.49
N GLU A 76 2.94 -30.49 5.50
CA GLU A 76 4.20 -31.21 5.39
C GLU A 76 3.90 -32.66 4.99
N ALA A 77 4.18 -33.00 3.74
CA ALA A 77 4.06 -34.35 3.23
C ALA A 77 4.96 -35.25 4.09
N SER A 78 4.34 -35.95 5.03
CA SER A 78 4.99 -36.95 5.88
C SER A 78 5.57 -38.01 4.96
N THR A 79 6.88 -37.91 4.70
CA THR A 79 7.65 -38.96 4.05
C THR A 79 7.84 -40.07 5.07
N ASN A 80 6.80 -40.88 5.25
CA ASN A 80 6.89 -42.15 5.95
C ASN A 80 7.11 -43.24 4.90
N GLY A 81 8.39 -43.57 4.70
CA GLY A 81 8.85 -44.83 4.13
C GLY A 81 9.34 -45.75 5.24
#